data_AF-A0A167GII3-F1
#
_entry.id   AF-A0A167GII3-F1
#
_cell.length_a   1.000
_cell.length_b   1.000
_cell.length_c   1.000
_cell.angle_alpha   90.00
_cell.angle_beta   90.00
_cell.angle_gamma   90.00
#
_symmetry.space_group_name_H-M   'P 1'
#
loop_
_entity.id
_entity.type
_entity.pdbx_description
1 polymer ?
#
loop_
_entity_poly.entity_id
_entity_poly.type
_entity_poly.pdbx_seq_one_letter_code
_entity_poly.pdbx_strand_id
1 'polypeptide(L)'
;EKLAGYLQEEREHRFPYFTAAVAFDLGLALRARHISWSASSGPRNPVVISITTFSGAVLFQCVAGGDPPDAADLGTWALAKSNTCRRFGHSSAFVECRFLATGKRASEFGLDWPEYVAVGGGAQFTTLLANAPASPLGAIAVAGLSHNDDHRLIIETLAVFI
;
A
#
# COMPACT_ATOMS: atom_id res chain seq x y z
N GLU A 1 -0.94 21.27 2.02
CA GLU A 1 -0.61 20.64 3.32
C GLU A 1 -0.59 19.11 3.23
N LYS A 2 -1.72 18.42 2.99
CA LYS A 2 -1.78 16.94 2.89
C LYS A 2 -0.81 16.29 1.89
N LEU A 3 -0.66 16.87 0.69
CA LEU A 3 0.25 16.35 -0.34
C LEU A 3 1.72 16.34 0.10
N ALA A 4 2.14 17.35 0.88
CA ALA A 4 3.50 17.42 1.42
C ALA A 4 3.72 16.37 2.51
N GLY A 5 2.68 16.04 3.30
CA GLY A 5 2.72 14.98 4.30
C GLY A 5 3.02 13.61 3.69
N TYR A 6 2.30 13.21 2.63
CA TYR A 6 2.55 11.92 1.97
C TYR A 6 3.95 11.82 1.33
N LEU A 7 4.45 12.92 0.77
CA LEU A 7 5.83 12.94 0.26
C LEU A 7 6.87 12.82 1.37
N GLN A 8 6.57 13.35 2.56
CA GLN A 8 7.45 13.23 3.72
C GLN A 8 7.47 11.78 4.23
N GLU A 9 6.30 11.15 4.36
CA GLU A 9 6.19 9.73 4.71
C GLU A 9 6.96 8.84 3.72
N GLU A 10 6.84 9.09 2.41
CA GLU A 10 7.59 8.37 1.37
C GLU A 10 9.12 8.57 1.46
N ARG A 11 9.58 9.67 2.06
CA ARG A 11 11.01 9.97 2.25
C ARG A 11 11.58 9.35 3.52
N GLU A 12 10.79 9.29 4.59
CA GLU A 12 11.24 8.80 5.90
C GLU A 12 11.38 7.28 5.95
N HIS A 13 10.52 6.55 5.24
CA HIS A 13 10.40 5.11 5.40
C HIS A 13 11.25 4.29 4.42
N ARG A 14 12.54 4.61 4.26
CA ARG A 14 13.41 3.95 3.25
C ARG A 14 14.20 2.77 3.79
N PHE A 15 14.15 1.63 3.09
CA PHE A 15 14.98 0.48 3.40
C PHE A 15 16.45 0.73 2.98
N PRO A 16 17.41 0.24 3.78
CA PRO A 16 18.81 0.18 3.34
C PRO A 16 19.03 -0.92 2.27
N TYR A 17 18.23 -1.98 2.31
CA TYR A 17 18.21 -3.09 1.37
C TYR A 17 16.84 -3.77 1.37
N PHE A 18 16.47 -4.44 0.28
CA PHE A 18 15.20 -5.13 0.19
C PHE A 18 15.36 -6.47 -0.52
N THR A 19 15.00 -7.56 0.17
CA THR A 19 15.07 -8.94 -0.33
C THR A 19 13.71 -9.62 -0.15
N ALA A 20 13.54 -10.80 -0.75
CA ALA A 20 12.34 -11.60 -0.52
C ALA A 20 12.13 -11.94 0.97
N ALA A 21 13.20 -12.12 1.74
CA ALA A 21 13.12 -12.35 3.19
C ALA A 21 12.60 -11.11 3.93
N VAL A 22 13.13 -9.92 3.60
CA VAL A 22 12.63 -8.64 4.14
C VAL A 22 11.14 -8.44 3.82
N ALA A 23 10.74 -8.74 2.59
CA ALA A 23 9.34 -8.67 2.18
C ALA A 23 8.45 -9.62 3.00
N PHE A 24 8.91 -10.84 3.24
CA PHE A 24 8.18 -11.83 4.04
C PHE A 24 8.02 -11.36 5.50
N ASP A 25 9.10 -10.92 6.13
CA ASP A 25 9.10 -10.43 7.51
C ASP A 25 8.21 -9.18 7.66
N LEU A 26 8.27 -8.28 6.68
CA LEU A 26 7.41 -7.10 6.64
C LEU A 26 5.93 -7.48 6.48
N GLY A 27 5.63 -8.47 5.63
CA GLY A 27 4.29 -9.01 5.49
C GLY A 27 3.75 -9.58 6.80
N LEU A 28 4.58 -10.29 7.56
CA LEU A 28 4.24 -10.77 8.90
C LEU A 28 4.02 -9.62 9.89
N ALA A 29 4.83 -8.57 9.84
CA ALA A 29 4.69 -7.39 10.69
C ALA A 29 3.38 -6.63 10.41
N LEU A 30 3.02 -6.45 9.14
CA LEU A 30 1.74 -5.85 8.72
C LEU A 30 0.55 -6.66 9.27
N ARG A 31 0.60 -7.99 9.11
CA ARG A 31 -0.41 -8.90 9.62
C ARG A 31 -0.55 -8.81 11.14
N ALA A 32 0.57 -8.83 11.87
CA ALA A 32 0.59 -8.76 13.32
C ALA A 32 0.01 -7.44 13.85
N ARG A 33 0.34 -6.32 13.21
CA ARG A 33 -0.19 -5.00 13.58
C ARG A 33 -1.69 -4.90 13.32
N HIS A 34 -2.18 -5.38 12.18
CA HIS A 34 -3.63 -5.42 11.91
C HIS A 34 -4.38 -6.22 12.97
N ILE A 35 -3.88 -7.42 13.31
CA ILE A 35 -4.48 -8.25 14.35
C ILE A 35 -4.51 -7.50 15.69
N SER A 36 -3.44 -6.76 16.02
CA SER A 36 -3.35 -5.97 17.25
C SER A 36 -4.33 -4.79 17.26
N TRP A 37 -4.43 -4.02 16.17
CA TRP A 37 -5.42 -2.95 16.02
C TRP A 37 -6.85 -3.45 16.18
N SER A 38 -7.17 -4.58 15.55
CA SER A 38 -8.51 -5.17 15.60
C SER A 38 -8.90 -5.59 17.02
N ALA A 39 -7.94 -6.03 17.84
CA ALA A 39 -8.19 -6.41 19.23
C ALA A 39 -8.65 -5.21 20.10
N SER A 40 -8.33 -3.98 19.70
CA SER A 40 -8.67 -2.75 20.43
C SER A 40 -9.90 -2.01 19.88
N SER A 41 -10.43 -2.40 18.72
CA SER A 41 -11.31 -1.52 17.92
C SER A 41 -12.66 -2.11 17.50
N GLY A 42 -12.98 -3.36 17.83
CA GLY A 42 -14.25 -4.01 17.49
C GLY A 42 -14.08 -5.29 16.65
N PRO A 43 -15.09 -5.70 15.85
CA PRO A 43 -15.00 -6.92 15.06
C PRO A 43 -13.84 -6.88 14.08
N ARG A 44 -13.27 -8.07 13.87
CA ARG A 44 -12.07 -8.31 13.08
C ARG A 44 -12.45 -8.18 11.59
N ASN A 45 -12.15 -7.04 10.97
CA ASN A 45 -12.37 -6.82 9.54
C ASN A 45 -11.27 -7.55 8.74
N PRO A 46 -11.64 -8.37 7.74
CA PRO A 46 -10.66 -9.04 6.91
C PRO A 46 -9.94 -8.04 6.02
N VAL A 47 -8.62 -8.17 5.93
CA VAL A 47 -7.78 -7.37 5.04
C VAL A 47 -6.94 -8.28 4.16
N VAL A 48 -6.75 -7.90 2.91
CA VAL A 48 -5.75 -8.45 2.01
C VAL A 48 -4.49 -7.59 2.13
N ILE A 49 -3.37 -8.23 2.47
CA ILE A 49 -2.04 -7.63 2.47
C ILE A 49 -1.28 -8.23 1.29
N SER A 50 -0.69 -7.40 0.44
CA SER A 50 0.07 -7.82 -0.73
C SER A 50 1.35 -7.01 -0.88
N ILE A 51 2.46 -7.70 -1.11
CA ILE A 51 3.77 -7.12 -1.40
C ILE A 51 4.22 -7.69 -2.74
N THR A 52 4.29 -6.84 -3.75
CA THR A 52 4.59 -7.23 -5.12
C THR A 52 5.74 -6.42 -5.67
N THR A 53 6.55 -7.04 -6.52
CA THR A 53 7.54 -6.31 -7.31
C THR A 53 6.87 -5.66 -8.52
N PHE A 54 7.48 -4.61 -9.08
CA PHE A 54 7.00 -4.08 -10.36
C PHE A 54 7.30 -4.99 -11.55
N SER A 55 8.08 -6.05 -11.37
CA SER A 55 8.13 -7.12 -12.39
C SER A 55 6.86 -7.98 -12.42
N GLY A 56 6.02 -7.89 -11.38
CA GLY A 56 4.81 -8.70 -11.20
C GLY A 56 4.98 -9.88 -10.24
N ALA A 57 6.19 -10.16 -9.75
CA ALA A 57 6.41 -11.20 -8.75
C ALA A 57 5.76 -10.84 -7.41
N VAL A 58 4.95 -11.75 -6.87
CA VAL A 58 4.37 -11.64 -5.52
C VAL A 58 5.38 -12.16 -4.50
N LEU A 59 5.81 -11.30 -3.57
CA LEU A 59 6.76 -11.66 -2.52
C LEU A 59 6.05 -12.09 -1.24
N PHE A 60 4.87 -11.53 -0.98
CA PHE A 60 4.03 -11.88 0.14
C PHE A 60 2.58 -11.55 -0.19
N GLN A 61 1.65 -12.45 0.15
CA GLN A 61 0.22 -12.16 0.09
C GLN A 61 -0.51 -12.95 1.17
N CYS A 62 -1.36 -12.30 1.95
CA CYS A 62 -2.18 -12.98 2.94
C CYS A 62 -3.50 -12.26 3.21
N VAL A 63 -4.49 -13.02 3.67
CA VAL A 63 -5.69 -12.48 4.33
C VAL A 63 -5.46 -12.47 5.84
N ALA A 64 -5.79 -11.38 6.52
CA ALA A 64 -5.62 -11.22 7.95
C ALA A 64 -6.87 -10.66 8.63
N GLY A 65 -7.05 -11.02 9.92
CA GLY A 65 -8.05 -10.40 10.78
C GLY A 65 -9.50 -10.80 10.48
N GLY A 66 -9.78 -11.98 9.95
CA GLY A 66 -11.14 -12.48 9.74
C GLY A 66 -11.17 -13.70 8.82
N ASP A 67 -12.36 -14.30 8.65
CA ASP A 67 -12.61 -15.25 7.58
C ASP A 67 -12.45 -14.55 6.23
N PRO A 68 -12.05 -15.26 5.15
CA PRO A 68 -11.99 -14.66 3.83
C PRO A 68 -13.40 -14.15 3.48
N PRO A 69 -13.58 -12.86 3.17
CA PRO A 69 -14.81 -12.40 2.53
C PRO A 69 -14.87 -13.02 1.12
N ASP A 70 -15.81 -12.62 0.26
CA ASP A 70 -15.61 -12.81 -1.19
C ASP A 70 -14.32 -12.08 -1.60
N ALA A 71 -13.19 -12.76 -1.44
CA ALA A 71 -11.84 -12.21 -1.45
C ALA A 71 -11.43 -11.75 -2.86
N ALA A 72 -12.24 -12.07 -3.86
CA ALA A 72 -12.10 -11.61 -5.23
C ALA A 72 -12.10 -10.06 -5.30
N ASP A 73 -12.95 -9.39 -4.53
CA ASP A 73 -13.03 -7.93 -4.57
C ASP A 73 -11.80 -7.30 -3.89
N LEU A 74 -11.44 -7.74 -2.68
CA LEU A 74 -10.29 -7.18 -1.95
C LEU A 74 -8.95 -7.43 -2.64
N GLY A 75 -8.78 -8.60 -3.27
CA GLY A 75 -7.60 -8.88 -4.10
C GLY A 75 -7.49 -7.92 -5.28
N THR A 76 -8.62 -7.62 -5.93
CA THR A 76 -8.70 -6.65 -7.03
C THR A 76 -8.34 -5.24 -6.55
N TRP A 77 -8.84 -4.82 -5.38
CA TRP A 77 -8.46 -3.54 -4.77
C TRP A 77 -6.96 -3.45 -4.48
N ALA A 78 -6.35 -4.50 -3.92
CA ALA A 78 -4.92 -4.54 -3.65
C ALA A 78 -4.08 -4.47 -4.94
N LEU A 79 -4.52 -5.15 -6.00
CA LEU A 79 -3.89 -5.10 -7.31
C LEU A 79 -4.00 -3.70 -7.94
N ALA A 80 -5.19 -3.13 -7.95
CA ALA A 80 -5.45 -1.79 -8.49
C ALA A 80 -4.61 -0.71 -7.80
N LYS A 81 -4.50 -0.79 -6.46
CA LYS A 81 -3.64 0.07 -5.64
C LYS A 81 -2.17 -0.09 -6.02
N SER A 82 -1.70 -1.33 -6.18
CA SER A 82 -0.31 -1.64 -6.59
C SER A 82 0.01 -1.14 -8.00
N ASN A 83 -0.95 -1.23 -8.93
CA ASN A 83 -0.81 -0.73 -10.30
C ASN A 83 -0.75 0.79 -10.36
N THR A 84 -1.58 1.48 -9.57
CA THR A 84 -1.50 2.95 -9.43
C THR A 84 -0.12 3.35 -8.94
N CYS A 85 0.40 2.65 -7.92
CA CYS A 85 1.75 2.88 -7.45
C CYS A 85 2.76 2.69 -8.60
N ARG A 86 2.74 1.52 -9.23
CA ARG A 86 3.63 1.23 -10.38
C ARG A 86 3.63 2.31 -11.45
N ARG A 87 2.47 2.85 -11.78
CA ARG A 87 2.29 3.86 -12.84
C ARG A 87 2.81 5.24 -12.46
N PHE A 88 2.62 5.68 -11.22
CA PHE A 88 2.89 7.08 -10.84
C PHE A 88 4.16 7.31 -10.06
N GLY A 89 4.80 6.29 -9.51
CA GLY A 89 6.00 6.52 -8.69
C GLY A 89 5.69 6.89 -7.24
N HIS A 90 4.41 7.13 -6.88
CA HIS A 90 3.94 7.53 -5.56
C HIS A 90 2.76 6.69 -5.01
N SER A 91 2.60 6.71 -3.69
CA SER A 91 1.46 6.11 -2.98
C SER A 91 0.11 6.49 -3.60
N SER A 92 -0.86 5.57 -3.54
CA SER A 92 -2.19 5.83 -4.10
C SER A 92 -2.89 7.01 -3.41
N ALA A 93 -2.58 7.26 -2.13
CA ALA A 93 -3.03 8.42 -1.36
C ALA A 93 -2.43 9.75 -1.86
N PHE A 94 -1.15 9.77 -2.23
CA PHE A 94 -0.53 10.93 -2.87
C PHE A 94 -1.16 11.21 -4.23
N VAL A 95 -1.35 10.16 -5.04
CA VAL A 95 -1.96 10.25 -6.38
C VAL A 95 -3.39 10.78 -6.29
N GLU A 96 -4.18 10.30 -5.34
CA GLU A 96 -5.51 10.82 -5.02
C GLU A 96 -5.48 12.33 -4.73
N CYS A 97 -4.62 12.75 -3.79
CA CYS A 97 -4.49 14.17 -3.44
C CYS A 97 -4.03 15.03 -4.61
N ARG A 98 -3.14 14.50 -5.46
CA ARG A 98 -2.67 15.19 -6.66
C ARG A 98 -3.81 15.41 -7.65
N PHE A 99 -4.66 14.42 -7.88
CA PHE A 99 -5.80 14.58 -8.80
C PHE A 99 -6.86 15.52 -8.25
N LEU A 100 -7.18 15.41 -6.96
CA LEU A 100 -8.08 16.34 -6.28
C LEU A 100 -7.60 17.79 -6.41
N ALA A 101 -6.28 18.03 -6.30
CA ALA A 101 -5.71 19.36 -6.49
C ALA A 101 -5.84 19.91 -7.93
N THR A 102 -5.97 19.02 -8.93
CA THR A 102 -6.20 19.41 -10.33
C THR A 102 -7.67 19.56 -10.71
N GLY A 103 -8.60 19.15 -9.83
CA GLY A 103 -10.04 19.13 -10.11
C GLY A 103 -10.48 18.08 -11.15
N LYS A 104 -9.58 17.18 -11.56
CA LYS A 104 -9.83 16.13 -12.56
C LYS A 104 -10.09 14.78 -11.89
N ARG A 105 -10.92 13.95 -12.50
CA ARG A 105 -11.20 12.59 -12.04
C ARG A 105 -10.09 11.62 -12.46
N ALA A 106 -9.93 10.53 -11.72
CA ALA A 106 -8.92 9.50 -12.01
C ALA A 106 -9.05 8.93 -13.44
N SER A 107 -10.29 8.73 -13.93
CA SER A 107 -10.56 8.27 -15.29
C SER A 107 -10.06 9.23 -16.38
N GLU A 108 -9.98 10.52 -16.10
CA GLU A 108 -9.41 11.52 -17.04
C GLU A 108 -7.89 11.41 -17.18
N PHE A 109 -7.25 10.61 -16.32
CA PHE A 109 -5.84 10.21 -16.41
C PHE A 109 -5.67 8.77 -16.91
N GLY A 110 -6.75 8.14 -17.39
CA GLY A 110 -6.77 6.75 -17.86
C GLY A 110 -6.56 5.74 -16.72
N LEU A 111 -7.14 6.02 -15.56
CA LEU A 111 -7.16 5.13 -14.40
C LEU A 111 -8.57 4.57 -14.23
N ASP A 112 -8.82 3.50 -14.96
CA ASP A 112 -10.10 2.83 -14.97
C ASP A 112 -10.08 1.63 -14.02
N TRP A 113 -11.16 1.48 -13.26
CA TRP A 113 -11.40 0.29 -12.46
C TRP A 113 -11.72 -0.90 -13.38
N PRO A 114 -11.22 -2.12 -13.12
CA PRO A 114 -10.46 -2.55 -11.94
C PRO A 114 -8.93 -2.45 -12.06
N GLU A 115 -8.40 -1.91 -13.15
CA GLU A 115 -6.95 -1.93 -13.39
C GLU A 115 -6.20 -0.95 -12.48
N TYR A 116 -6.80 0.21 -12.20
CA TYR A 116 -6.21 1.26 -11.36
C TYR A 116 -7.22 1.80 -10.35
N VAL A 117 -6.71 2.26 -9.22
CA VAL A 117 -7.49 3.07 -8.28
C VAL A 117 -6.65 4.11 -7.57
N ALA A 118 -7.16 5.34 -7.51
CA ALA A 118 -6.52 6.47 -6.84
C ALA A 118 -7.27 6.79 -5.54
N VAL A 119 -7.26 5.83 -4.62
CA VAL A 119 -7.76 5.99 -3.24
C VAL A 119 -6.73 5.43 -2.26
N GLY A 120 -6.68 5.95 -1.05
CA GLY A 120 -5.78 5.49 0.01
C GLY A 120 -5.77 3.95 0.23
N GLY A 121 -4.62 3.45 0.71
CA GLY A 121 -4.39 2.04 1.03
C GLY A 121 -3.41 1.29 0.11
N GLY A 122 -2.92 1.95 -0.94
CA GLY A 122 -1.72 1.54 -1.66
C GLY A 122 -0.55 2.40 -1.20
N ALA A 123 0.43 1.81 -0.52
CA ALA A 123 1.70 2.46 -0.27
C ALA A 123 2.73 1.96 -1.29
N GLN A 124 3.25 2.89 -2.06
CA GLN A 124 4.30 2.58 -3.00
C GLN A 124 5.65 2.42 -2.30
N PHE A 125 6.41 1.40 -2.69
CA PHE A 125 7.76 1.11 -2.19
C PHE A 125 8.89 1.72 -3.03
N THR A 126 8.56 2.59 -3.98
CA THR A 126 9.50 3.04 -5.02
C THR A 126 10.56 4.01 -4.51
N THR A 127 10.31 4.66 -3.37
CA THR A 127 11.28 5.56 -2.76
C THR A 127 12.24 4.87 -1.79
N LEU A 128 12.11 3.55 -1.58
CA LEU A 128 12.62 2.92 -0.36
C LEU A 128 13.96 2.17 -0.47
N LEU A 129 14.86 2.54 -1.38
CA LEU A 129 16.28 2.21 -1.25
C LEU A 129 17.07 3.48 -0.98
N ALA A 130 17.67 3.58 0.21
CA ALA A 130 18.53 4.70 0.58
C ALA A 130 19.73 4.85 -0.39
N ASN A 131 20.19 3.74 -0.96
CA ASN A 131 21.34 3.64 -1.86
C ASN A 131 20.99 3.59 -3.35
N ALA A 132 19.71 3.45 -3.74
CA ALA A 132 19.27 3.40 -5.13
C ALA A 132 17.88 4.05 -5.32
N PRO A 133 17.78 5.38 -5.13
CA PRO A 133 16.51 6.10 -5.11
C PRO A 133 15.75 6.12 -6.45
N ALA A 134 16.37 5.63 -7.54
CA ALA A 134 15.82 5.61 -8.89
C ALA A 134 15.41 4.22 -9.38
N SER A 135 15.45 3.18 -8.53
CA SER A 135 15.05 1.82 -8.91
C SER A 135 13.76 1.40 -8.18
N PRO A 136 12.59 1.54 -8.83
CA PRO A 136 11.34 1.05 -8.30
C PRO A 136 11.41 -0.47 -8.07
N LEU A 137 11.27 -0.93 -6.83
CA LEU A 137 11.31 -2.37 -6.52
C LEU A 137 9.93 -3.01 -6.53
N GLY A 138 8.91 -2.31 -5.99
CA GLY A 138 7.59 -2.89 -5.79
C GLY A 138 6.59 -1.97 -5.08
N ALA A 139 5.47 -2.54 -4.67
CA ALA A 139 4.40 -1.88 -3.94
C ALA A 139 3.89 -2.76 -2.79
N ILE A 140 3.42 -2.10 -1.73
CA ILE A 140 2.65 -2.71 -0.65
C ILE A 140 1.23 -2.21 -0.72
N ALA A 141 0.30 -3.14 -0.81
CA ALA A 141 -1.12 -2.82 -0.80
C ALA A 141 -1.78 -3.52 0.39
N VAL A 142 -2.61 -2.74 1.09
CA VAL A 142 -3.56 -3.25 2.07
C VAL A 142 -4.95 -2.89 1.55
N ALA A 143 -5.88 -3.84 1.59
CA ALA A 143 -7.27 -3.59 1.23
C ALA A 143 -8.21 -4.32 2.18
N GLY A 144 -9.13 -3.58 2.80
CA GLY A 144 -10.17 -4.14 3.67
C GLY A 144 -10.57 -3.21 4.82
N LEU A 145 -9.82 -2.14 5.08
CA LEU A 145 -10.19 -1.07 6.00
C LEU A 145 -10.70 0.16 5.24
N SER A 146 -10.91 1.27 5.96
CA SER A 146 -11.02 2.56 5.30
C SER A 146 -9.72 2.88 4.55
N HIS A 147 -9.80 3.61 3.45
CA HIS A 147 -8.63 3.96 2.63
C HIS A 147 -7.51 4.65 3.44
N ASN A 148 -7.88 5.46 4.43
CA ASN A 148 -6.93 6.11 5.33
C ASN A 148 -6.30 5.11 6.31
N ASP A 149 -7.07 4.17 6.85
CA ASP A 149 -6.57 3.16 7.79
C ASP A 149 -5.70 2.12 7.09
N ASP A 150 -6.03 1.74 5.86
CA ASP A 150 -5.16 0.89 5.02
C ASP A 150 -3.78 1.56 4.86
N HIS A 151 -3.74 2.86 4.55
CA HIS A 151 -2.49 3.63 4.41
C HIS A 151 -1.76 3.74 5.75
N ARG A 152 -2.49 4.11 6.82
CA ARG A 152 -1.93 4.23 8.17
C ARG A 152 -1.32 2.92 8.65
N LEU A 153 -1.93 1.77 8.34
CA LEU A 153 -1.41 0.46 8.72
C LEU A 153 -0.03 0.25 8.12
N ILE A 154 0.15 0.65 6.86
CA ILE A 154 1.44 0.51 6.18
C ILE A 154 2.46 1.45 6.80
N ILE A 155 2.16 2.75 6.90
CA ILE A 155 3.11 3.76 7.43
C ILE A 155 3.53 3.45 8.86
N GLU A 156 2.59 3.17 9.77
CA GLU A 156 2.92 2.80 11.16
C GLU A 156 3.70 1.48 11.24
N THR A 157 3.55 0.60 10.24
CA THR A 157 4.37 -0.61 10.15
C THR A 157 5.79 -0.30 9.73
N LEU A 158 5.96 0.49 8.69
CA LEU A 158 7.27 0.87 8.21
C LEU A 158 8.04 1.65 9.27
N ALA A 159 7.39 2.54 10.02
CA ALA A 159 8.02 3.36 11.06
C ALA A 159 8.67 2.55 12.20
N VAL A 160 8.23 1.31 12.42
CA VAL A 160 8.77 0.41 13.46
C VAL A 160 9.67 -0.67 12.86
N PHE A 161 9.44 -1.02 11.60
CA PHE A 161 10.14 -2.12 10.93
C PHE A 161 11.50 -1.70 10.35
N ILE A 162 11.63 -0.44 9.93
CA ILE A 162 12.84 0.17 9.38
C ILE A 162 13.60 0.88 10.49
#